data_AF-A0A857AA32-F1
#
_entry.id   AF-A0A857AA32-F1
#
_cell.length_a   1.000
_cell.length_b   1.000
_cell.length_c   1.000
_cell.angle_alpha   90.00
_cell.angle_beta   90.00
_cell.angle_gamma   90.00
#
_symmetry.space_group_name_H-M   'P 1'
#
loop_
_entity.id
_entity.type
_entity.pdbx_description
1 polymer ?
#
loop_
_entity_poly.entity_id
_entity_poly.type
_entity_poly.pdbx_seq_one_letter_code
_entity_poly.pdbx_strand_id
1 'polypeptide(L)'
;MELRERVTRMALEARADPARRKGAIERVGDRLGNPAALRTWVRAVEQGGRNERGEVSDQEARIRGLEAENRELRRADEILKAA
;
A
#
# COMPACT_ATOMS: atom_id res chain seq x y z
N MET A 1 -6.34 -0.38 -11.56
CA MET A 1 -5.40 -0.34 -10.42
C MET A 1 -4.25 -1.35 -10.54
N GLU A 2 -4.37 -2.43 -11.32
CA GLU A 2 -3.39 -3.53 -11.35
C GLU A 2 -1.97 -3.17 -11.76
N LEU A 3 -1.75 -2.25 -12.72
CA LEU A 3 -0.41 -1.95 -13.22
C LEU A 3 0.49 -1.40 -12.09
N ARG A 4 -0.03 -0.45 -11.31
CA ARG A 4 0.68 0.17 -10.18
C ARG A 4 1.06 -0.86 -9.12
N GLU A 5 0.13 -1.72 -8.72
CA GLU A 5 0.39 -2.75 -7.72
C GLU A 5 1.40 -3.78 -8.22
N ARG A 6 1.25 -4.23 -9.47
CA ARG A 6 2.15 -5.20 -10.09
C ARG A 6 3.59 -4.69 -10.16
N VAL A 7 3.79 -3.45 -10.62
CA VAL A 7 5.14 -2.88 -10.75
C VAL A 7 5.77 -2.60 -9.39
N THR A 8 4.96 -2.18 -8.41
CA THR A 8 5.42 -1.98 -7.03
C THR A 8 5.86 -3.30 -6.41
N ARG A 9 5.10 -4.38 -6.63
CA ARG A 9 5.45 -5.74 -6.20
C ARG A 9 6.74 -6.22 -6.84
N MET A 10 6.89 -6.09 -8.16
CA MET A 10 8.12 -6.46 -8.87
C MET A 10 9.35 -5.71 -8.34
N ALA A 11 9.20 -4.42 -8.02
CA ALA A 11 10.29 -3.62 -7.46
C ALA A 11 10.66 -4.05 -6.02
N LEU A 12 9.67 -4.45 -5.21
CA LEU A 12 9.90 -4.98 -3.86
C LEU A 12 10.59 -6.34 -3.92
N GLU A 13 10.15 -7.24 -4.79
CA GLU A 13 10.77 -8.56 -4.99
C GLU A 13 12.23 -8.42 -5.45
N ALA A 14 12.50 -7.53 -6.42
CA ALA A 14 13.87 -7.27 -6.87
C ALA A 14 14.78 -6.65 -5.79
N ARG A 15 14.20 -6.00 -4.77
CA ARG A 15 14.92 -5.43 -3.61
C ARG A 15 15.09 -6.40 -2.45
N ALA A 16 14.34 -7.50 -2.43
CA ALA A 16 14.48 -8.53 -1.41
C ALA A 16 15.87 -9.21 -1.50
N ASP A 17 16.40 -9.35 -2.72
CA ASP A 17 17.76 -9.81 -3.00
C ASP A 17 18.81 -8.73 -2.65
N PRO A 18 19.66 -8.93 -1.62
CA PRO A 18 20.66 -7.93 -1.21
C PRO A 18 21.65 -7.57 -2.31
N ALA A 19 22.01 -8.51 -3.19
CA ALA A 19 22.96 -8.30 -4.27
C ALA A 19 22.37 -7.44 -5.40
N ARG A 20 21.04 -7.49 -5.59
CA ARG A 20 20.33 -6.78 -6.67
C ARG A 20 19.56 -5.55 -6.19
N ARG A 21 19.51 -5.31 -4.88
CA ARG A 21 18.76 -4.21 -4.25
C ARG A 21 19.13 -2.83 -4.81
N LYS A 22 20.42 -2.56 -5.04
CA LYS A 22 20.87 -1.28 -5.60
C LYS A 22 20.36 -1.13 -7.04
N GLY A 23 19.67 -0.03 -7.30
CA GLY A 23 19.10 0.27 -8.63
C GLY A 23 17.89 -0.59 -9.04
N ALA A 24 17.33 -1.42 -8.16
CA ALA A 24 16.16 -2.25 -8.51
C ALA A 24 14.93 -1.41 -8.91
N ILE A 25 14.66 -0.32 -8.17
CA ILE A 25 13.58 0.61 -8.49
C ILE A 25 13.84 1.32 -9.82
N GLU A 26 15.08 1.68 -10.09
CA GLU A 26 15.49 2.37 -11.32
C GLU A 26 15.28 1.47 -12.54
N ARG A 27 15.80 0.24 -12.50
CA ARG A 27 15.62 -0.74 -13.58
C ARG A 27 14.17 -1.11 -13.89
N VAL A 28 13.30 -1.14 -12.89
CA VAL A 28 11.86 -1.41 -13.08
C VAL A 28 11.14 -0.14 -13.53
N GLY A 29 11.52 1.01 -13.00
CA GLY A 29 10.96 2.33 -13.30
C GLY A 29 11.27 2.81 -14.72
N ASP A 30 12.46 2.50 -15.22
CA ASP A 30 12.91 2.84 -16.58
C ASP A 30 12.03 2.15 -17.62
N ARG A 31 11.59 0.92 -17.35
CA ARG A 31 10.65 0.17 -18.22
C ARG A 31 9.27 0.82 -18.29
N LEU A 32 8.93 1.68 -17.33
CA LEU A 32 7.65 2.38 -17.22
C LEU A 32 7.76 3.86 -17.63
N GLY A 33 8.97 4.34 -17.94
CA GLY A 33 9.23 5.73 -18.26
C GLY A 33 9.11 6.70 -17.08
N ASN A 34 8.87 6.22 -15.86
CA ASN A 34 8.78 7.06 -14.66
C ASN A 34 9.32 6.36 -13.39
N PRO A 35 10.65 6.35 -13.20
CA PRO A 35 11.28 5.82 -11.99
C PRO A 35 10.92 6.57 -10.71
N ALA A 36 10.62 7.88 -10.81
CA ALA A 36 10.28 8.70 -9.65
C ALA A 36 8.93 8.29 -9.04
N ALA A 37 7.91 8.05 -9.87
CA ALA A 37 6.61 7.57 -9.42
C ALA A 37 6.71 6.19 -8.76
N LEU A 38 7.48 5.27 -9.35
CA LEU A 38 7.70 3.94 -8.77
C LEU A 38 8.40 4.04 -7.41
N ARG A 39 9.38 4.91 -7.25
CA ARG A 39 10.05 5.16 -5.96
C ARG A 39 9.07 5.62 -4.90
N THR A 40 8.15 6.53 -5.23
CA THR A 40 7.10 7.00 -4.30
C THR A 40 6.16 5.87 -3.90
N TRP A 41 5.71 5.03 -4.84
CA TRP A 41 4.80 3.92 -4.53
C TRP A 41 5.45 2.84 -3.70
N VAL A 42 6.69 2.48 -4.00
CA VAL A 42 7.47 1.51 -3.21
C VAL A 42 7.65 2.00 -1.78
N ARG A 43 7.99 3.29 -1.59
CA ARG A 43 8.10 3.89 -0.25
C ARG A 43 6.79 3.87 0.52
N ALA A 44 5.66 4.20 -0.13
CA ALA A 44 4.35 4.17 0.51
C ALA A 44 3.97 2.77 1.01
N VAL A 45 4.30 1.72 0.25
CA VAL A 45 4.08 0.33 0.68
C VAL A 45 5.01 -0.06 1.82
N GLU A 46 6.30 0.28 1.75
CA GLU A 46 7.26 0.01 2.84
C GLU A 46 6.86 0.71 4.15
N GLN A 47 6.26 1.90 4.06
CA GLN A 47 5.80 2.67 5.21
C GLN A 47 4.43 2.21 5.72
N GLY A 48 3.69 1.40 4.95
CA GLY A 48 2.36 0.92 5.33
C GLY A 48 1.35 2.06 5.53
N GLY A 49 1.41 3.08 4.67
CA GLY A 49 0.57 4.30 4.75
C GLY A 49 1.14 5.40 5.65
N ARG A 50 2.16 5.11 6.45
CA ARG A 50 2.79 6.13 7.27
C ARG A 50 3.60 7.10 6.41
N ASN A 51 3.64 8.37 6.79
CA ASN A 51 4.55 9.35 6.22
C ASN A 51 5.98 9.15 6.78
N GLU A 52 6.91 10.00 6.37
CA GLU A 52 8.31 9.97 6.81
C GLU A 52 8.50 10.18 8.33
N ARG A 53 7.50 10.74 9.03
CA ARG A 53 7.47 10.90 10.49
C ARG A 53 6.82 9.71 11.20
N GLY A 54 6.37 8.70 10.46
CA GLY A 54 5.64 7.55 11.01
C GLY A 54 4.15 7.81 11.25
N GLU A 55 3.61 8.94 10.80
CA GLU A 55 2.20 9.29 11.00
C GLU A 55 1.36 8.68 9.88
N VAL A 56 0.26 8.01 10.22
CA VAL A 56 -0.72 7.56 9.21
C VAL A 56 -1.40 8.80 8.63
N SER A 57 -1.64 8.83 7.31
CA SER A 57 -2.38 9.94 6.71
C SER A 57 -3.77 10.07 7.37
N ASP A 58 -4.25 11.29 7.63
CA ASP A 58 -5.61 11.53 8.13
C ASP A 58 -6.68 10.80 7.31
N GLN A 59 -6.46 10.69 5.99
CA GLN A 59 -7.34 9.97 5.08
C GLN A 59 -7.36 8.45 5.39
N GLU A 60 -6.21 7.84 5.64
CA GLU A 60 -6.11 6.42 5.99
C GLU A 60 -6.64 6.14 7.39
N ALA A 61 -6.40 7.05 8.35
CA ALA A 61 -6.99 6.96 9.68
C ALA A 61 -8.52 6.98 9.61
N ARG A 62 -9.08 7.89 8.81
CA ARG A 62 -10.52 7.98 8.57
C ARG A 62 -11.09 6.72 7.89
N ILE A 63 -10.39 6.18 6.89
CA ILE A 63 -10.80 4.93 6.22
C ILE A 63 -10.85 3.78 7.23
N ARG A 64 -9.82 3.60 8.06
CA ARG A 64 -9.80 2.54 9.08
C ARG A 64 -10.92 2.69 10.11
N GLY A 65 -11.24 3.93 10.51
CA GLY A 65 -12.37 4.22 11.38
C GLY A 65 -13.70 3.80 10.74
N LEU A 66 -13.96 4.22 9.50
CA LEU A 66 -15.17 3.86 8.77
C LEU A 66 -15.30 2.35 8.53
N GLU A 67 -14.20 1.65 8.25
CA GLU A 67 -14.22 0.19 8.09
C GLU A 67 -14.53 -0.53 9.42
N ALA A 68 -14.07 0.00 10.56
CA ALA A 68 -14.39 -0.55 11.86
C ALA A 68 -15.88 -0.38 12.19
N GLU A 69 -16.41 0.83 11.98
CA GLU A 69 -17.83 1.13 12.14
C GLU A 69 -18.68 0.25 11.21
N ASN A 70 -18.29 0.09 9.94
CA ASN A 70 -19.03 -0.76 9.01
C ASN A 70 -19.06 -2.23 9.45
N ARG A 71 -17.95 -2.74 10.01
CA ARG A 71 -17.92 -4.11 10.56
C ARG A 71 -18.83 -4.27 11.77
N GLU A 72 -18.90 -3.28 12.64
CA GLU A 72 -19.78 -3.31 13.81
C GLU A 72 -21.25 -3.24 13.39
N LEU A 73 -21.59 -2.34 12.48
CA LEU A 73 -22.95 -2.24 11.92
C LEU A 73 -23.39 -3.55 11.26
N ARG A 74 -22.51 -4.21 10.50
CA ARG A 74 -22.81 -5.51 9.89
C ARG A 74 -23.07 -6.59 10.94
N ARG A 75 -22.27 -6.66 12.01
CA ARG A 75 -22.52 -7.62 13.10
C ARG A 75 -23.85 -7.36 13.80
N ALA A 76 -24.17 -6.10 14.05
CA ALA A 76 -25.45 -5.74 14.66
C ALA A 76 -26.63 -6.13 13.76
N ASP A 77 -26.53 -5.86 12.45
CA ASP A 77 -27.54 -6.25 11.46
C ASP A 77 -27.70 -7.78 11.38
N GLU A 78 -26.60 -8.54 11.44
CA GLU A 78 -26.64 -10.01 11.49
C GLU A 78 -27.36 -10.53 12.74
N ILE A 79 -27.11 -9.94 13.92
CA ILE A 79 -27.80 -10.31 15.16
C ILE A 79 -29.30 -10.03 15.04
N LEU A 80 -29.67 -8.84 14.53
CA LEU A 80 -31.07 -8.45 14.37
C LEU A 80 -31.81 -9.35 13.37
N LYS A 81 -31.14 -9.78 12.29
CA LYS A 81 -31.73 -10.69 11.29
C LYS A 81 -31.86 -12.13 11.78
N ALA A 82 -31.09 -12.52 12.79
CA ALA A 82 -31.11 -13.87 13.36
C ALA A 82 -32.14 -14.03 14.50
N ALA A 83 -32.80 -12.94 14.91
CA ALA A 83 -33.89 -12.92 15.89
C ALA A 83 -35.26 -12.92 15.20
#